data_AF-A0A924M7S8-F1
#
_entry.id   AF-A0A924M7S8-F1
#
_cell.length_a   1.000
_cell.length_b   1.000
_cell.length_c   1.000
_cell.angle_alpha   90.00
_cell.angle_beta   90.00
_cell.angle_gamma   90.00
#
_symmetry.space_group_name_H-M   'P 1'
#
loop_
_entity.id
_entity.type
_entity.pdbx_description
1 polymer ?
#
loop_
_entity_poly.entity_id
_entity_poly.type
_entity_poly.pdbx_seq_one_letter_code
_entity_poly.pdbx_strand_id
1 'polypeptide(L)' 'MSKRDGTSINQFVAMAAAEKMAALDAEDYFRSRVARADLAAFDRIMSRAGGDPPRKGDGR' A
#
# COMPACT_ATOMS: atom_id res chain seq x y z
N MET A 1 -19.50 -11.06 -33.80
CA MET A 1 -18.81 -11.30 -32.52
C MET A 1 -17.60 -10.39 -32.25
N SER A 2 -17.07 -9.65 -33.23
CA SER A 2 -15.81 -8.88 -33.09
C SER A 2 -15.80 -7.63 -32.17
N LYS A 3 -16.96 -7.08 -31.74
CA LYS A 3 -16.99 -5.87 -30.89
C LYS A 3 -16.63 -6.14 -29.42
N ARG A 4 -16.77 -7.39 -28.96
CA ARG A 4 -16.52 -7.77 -27.55
C ARG A 4 -15.02 -7.88 -27.25
N ASP A 5 -14.21 -8.38 -28.18
CA ASP A 5 -12.79 -8.64 -27.92
C ASP A 5 -11.93 -7.37 -27.93
N GLY A 6 -12.17 -6.44 -28.86
CA GLY A 6 -11.47 -5.15 -28.88
C GLY A 6 -11.75 -4.28 -27.64
N THR A 7 -12.98 -4.34 -27.12
CA THR A 7 -13.34 -3.69 -25.85
C THR A 7 -12.64 -4.38 -24.68
N SER A 8 -12.61 -5.71 -24.64
CA SER A 8 -11.97 -6.50 -23.58
C SER A 8 -10.47 -6.21 -23.45
N ILE A 9 -9.75 -6.20 -24.57
CA ILE A 9 -8.30 -5.90 -24.58
C ILE A 9 -8.04 -4.45 -24.13
N ASN A 10 -8.86 -3.50 -24.56
CA ASN A 10 -8.72 -2.11 -24.11
C ASN A 10 -8.97 -1.96 -22.61
N GLN A 11 -9.93 -2.68 -22.04
CA GLN A 11 -10.16 -2.71 -20.59
C GLN A 11 -8.99 -3.35 -19.85
N PHE A 12 -8.44 -4.45 -20.37
CA PHE A 12 -7.26 -5.10 -19.79
C PHE A 12 -6.05 -4.15 -19.77
N VAL A 13 -5.74 -3.50 -20.90
CA VAL A 13 -4.63 -2.55 -20.99
C VAL A 13 -4.85 -1.34 -20.09
N ALA A 14 -6.08 -0.81 -20.04
CA ALA A 14 -6.41 0.31 -19.16
C ALA A 14 -6.26 -0.06 -17.68
N MET A 15 -6.72 -1.24 -17.26
CA MET A 15 -6.56 -1.73 -15.90
C MET A 15 -5.10 -1.95 -15.53
N ALA A 16 -4.31 -2.59 -16.40
CA ALA A 16 -2.88 -2.82 -16.17
C ALA A 16 -2.10 -1.49 -16.06
N ALA A 17 -2.44 -0.49 -16.89
CA ALA A 17 -1.87 0.84 -16.80
C ALA A 17 -2.25 1.54 -15.49
N ALA A 18 -3.51 1.47 -15.08
CA ALA A 18 -3.98 2.04 -13.83
C ALA A 18 -3.31 1.39 -12.61
N GLU A 19 -3.17 0.06 -12.60
CA GLU A 19 -2.47 -0.67 -11.54
C GLU A 19 -0.99 -0.28 -11.47
N LYS A 20 -0.31 -0.15 -12.62
CA LYS A 20 1.09 0.28 -12.66
C LYS A 20 1.26 1.71 -12.15
N MET A 21 0.37 2.63 -12.52
CA MET A 21 0.39 4.01 -12.01
C MET A 21 0.18 4.04 -10.50
N ALA A 22 -0.82 3.30 -9.98
CA ALA A 22 -1.06 3.22 -8.54
C ALA A 22 0.15 2.66 -7.76
N ALA A 23 0.85 1.68 -8.33
CA ALA A 23 2.07 1.14 -7.73
C ALA A 23 3.22 2.16 -7.69
N LEU A 24 3.41 2.94 -8.77
CA LEU A 24 4.43 4.00 -8.83
C LEU A 24 4.10 5.14 -7.87
N ASP A 25 2.84 5.57 -7.81
CA ASP A 25 2.37 6.60 -6.88
C ASP A 25 2.60 6.19 -5.42
N ALA A 26 2.30 4.93 -5.08
CA ALA A 26 2.57 4.39 -3.75
C ALA A 26 4.08 4.40 -3.44
N GLU A 27 4.92 4.00 -4.40
CA GLU A 27 6.36 3.98 -4.26
C GLU A 27 6.94 5.38 -3.99
N ASP A 28 6.51 6.39 -4.76
CA ASP A 28 6.92 7.78 -4.58
C ASP A 28 6.42 8.37 -3.27
N TYR A 29 5.18 8.06 -2.88
CA TYR A 29 4.63 8.43 -1.59
C TYR A 29 5.49 7.91 -0.44
N PHE A 30 5.84 6.62 -0.43
CA PHE A 30 6.68 6.04 0.63
C PHE A 30 8.09 6.61 0.58
N ARG A 31 8.71 6.74 -0.60
CA ARG A 31 10.05 7.36 -0.74
C ARG A 31 10.12 8.75 -0.14
N SER A 32 9.12 9.59 -0.40
CA SER A 32 9.07 10.96 0.13
C SER A 32 9.03 11.01 1.67
N ARG A 33 8.53 9.94 2.31
CA ARG A 33 8.35 9.87 3.77
C ARG A 33 9.48 9.15 4.50
N VAL A 34 10.18 8.22 3.85
CA VAL A 34 11.33 7.52 4.46
C VAL A 34 12.39 8.51 4.97
N ALA A 35 12.64 9.60 4.22
CA ALA A 35 13.58 10.64 4.64
C ALA A 35 13.20 11.33 5.97
N ARG A 36 11.95 11.21 6.43
CA ARG A 36 11.42 11.80 7.67
C ARG A 36 11.16 10.75 8.75
N ALA A 37 11.44 9.47 8.49
CA ALA A 37 11.15 8.40 9.42
C ALA A 37 12.21 8.33 10.53
N ASP A 38 11.76 8.27 11.79
CA ASP A 38 12.59 7.94 12.95
C ASP A 38 12.18 6.57 13.48
N LEU A 39 12.89 5.53 13.04
CA LEU A 39 12.62 4.15 13.44
C LEU A 39 12.92 3.91 14.92
N ALA A 40 13.88 4.63 15.50
CA ALA A 40 14.18 4.53 16.93
C ALA A 40 13.03 5.14 17.78
N ALA A 41 12.44 6.25 17.34
CA ALA A 41 11.23 6.77 17.95
C ALA A 41 10.04 5.81 17.80
N PHE A 42 9.88 5.19 16.64
CA PHE A 42 8.86 4.17 16.42
C PHE A 42 9.00 3.01 17.42
N ASP A 43 10.19 2.44 17.55
CA ASP A 43 10.45 1.31 18.46
C ASP A 43 10.18 1.71 19.92
N ARG A 44 10.63 2.89 20.35
CA ARG A 44 10.36 3.41 21.70
C ARG A 44 8.86 3.53 21.99
N ILE A 45 8.06 3.97 21.00
CA ILE A 45 6.61 4.09 21.16
C ILE A 45 5.97 2.71 21.23
N MET A 46 6.38 1.79 20.36
CA MET A 46 5.84 0.42 20.32
C MET A 46 6.22 -0.39 21.56
N SER A 47 7.36 -0.10 22.19
CA SER A 47 7.83 -0.78 23.41
C SER A 47 7.41 -0.09 24.71
N ARG A 48 6.62 1.00 24.65
CA ARG A 48 6.28 1.78 25.84
C ARG A 48 5.44 0.96 26.82
N ALA A 49 5.67 1.15 28.11
CA ALA A 49 4.83 0.54 29.13
C ALA A 49 3.43 1.17 29.12
N GLY A 50 2.38 0.33 29.22
CA GLY A 50 0.98 0.74 29.18
C GLY A 50 0.33 0.64 27.79
N GLY A 51 -0.91 1.10 27.67
CA GLY A 51 -1.76 0.91 26.48
C GLY A 51 -2.70 -0.29 26.62
N ASP A 52 -3.62 -0.41 25.67
CA ASP A 52 -4.55 -1.54 25.65
C ASP A 52 -3.82 -2.79 25.13
N PRO A 53 -4.02 -3.96 25.76
CA PRO A 53 -3.52 -5.21 25.23
C PRO A 53 -4.12 -5.47 23.83
N PRO A 54 -3.41 -6.21 22.96
CA PRO A 54 -3.97 -6.66 21.68
C PRO A 54 -5.32 -7.33 21.90
N ARG A 55 -6.30 -7.01 21.06
CA ARG A 55 -7.62 -7.66 21.12
C ARG A 55 -7.49 -9.13 20.70
N LYS A 56 -8.52 -9.90 21.01
CA LYS A 56 -8.63 -11.28 20.52
C LYS A 56 -8.59 -11.26 18.97
N GLY A 57 -7.53 -11.81 18.39
CA GLY A 57 -7.29 -11.83 16.94
C GLY A 57 -6.16 -10.90 16.46
N ASP A 58 -5.62 -10.04 17.34
CA ASP A 58 -4.52 -9.11 17.02
C ASP A 58 -3.12 -9.76 17.21
N GLY A 59 -3.07 -10.99 17.72
CA GLY A 59 -1.84 -11.77 17.85
C GLY A 59 -1.36 -12.30 16.50
N ARG A 60 -0.04 -12.56 16.40
CA ARG A 60 0.59 -13.14 15.20
C ARG A 60 0.05 -14.53 14.88
#